data_AF-A0A7S1RHK4-F1
#
_entry.id   AF-A0A7S1RHK4-F1
#
_cell.length_a   1.000
_cell.length_b   1.000
_cell.length_c   1.000
_cell.angle_alpha   90.00
_cell.angle_beta   90.00
_cell.angle_gamma   90.00
#
_symmetry.space_group_name_H-M   'P 1'
#
loop_
_entity.id
_entity.type
_entity.pdbx_description
1 polymer ?
#
loop_
_entity_poly.entity_id
_entity_poly.type
_entity_poly.pdbx_seq_one_letter_code
_entity_poly.pdbx_strand_id
1 'polypeptide(L)'
;AISSEDRELRETAGLATKPVARPALPEKRLRDLVTELLLAEHWSEHACECLSGEFLQRYPDVRHVLFMHLANCCRQLGQAVAARKGGGFEPPEAKRPRRPASEAEAFVARLREGGLAPQEIFTRVFALLRDAPTPEQKTAEQPQDIDHLVAGGEAGDDDEGAEATLAPGGRPAGLFKRKYRAAFQDLWLQLLSLPVPMKQWAQVLQFLPEKVIPHVGRPLMLADFYLRAFHSGSAEVSVLSLSGLLLLLTTYGLGDPETLSSSCNEFYAQMYSLFTTETFRLRKRARFQRLAVASLTSGLLPARYAAVFAK
;
A
#
# COMPACT_ATOMS: atom_id res chain seq x y z
N ALA A 1 56.16 39.85 19.80
CA ALA A 1 55.03 39.77 20.76
C ALA A 1 53.71 39.60 20.00
N ILE A 2 53.56 38.46 19.32
CA ILE A 2 52.26 37.93 18.89
C ILE A 2 52.39 36.45 19.27
N SER A 3 52.32 36.25 20.59
CA SER A 3 52.59 35.01 21.30
C SER A 3 51.26 34.51 21.83
N SER A 4 51.05 33.21 21.66
CA SER A 4 50.12 32.34 22.41
C SER A 4 48.61 32.62 22.41
N GLU A 5 48.10 33.84 22.20
CA GLU A 5 46.65 34.13 22.33
C GLU A 5 45.80 33.59 21.16
N ASP A 6 46.31 33.61 19.92
CA ASP A 6 45.57 33.10 18.75
C ASP A 6 45.52 31.56 18.67
N ARG A 7 46.36 30.88 19.46
CA ARG A 7 46.39 29.41 19.52
C ARG A 7 45.40 28.86 20.55
N GLU A 8 45.16 29.57 21.65
CA GLU A 8 44.14 29.21 22.66
C GLU A 8 42.70 29.47 22.18
N LEU A 9 42.48 30.43 21.26
CA LEU A 9 41.16 30.66 20.66
C LEU A 9 40.76 29.58 19.64
N ARG A 10 41.72 28.84 19.07
CA ARG A 10 41.46 27.69 18.19
C ARG A 10 41.25 26.38 18.96
N GLU A 11 41.83 26.24 20.15
CA GLU A 11 41.60 25.08 21.02
C GLU A 11 40.26 25.18 21.78
N THR A 12 39.77 26.38 22.08
CA THR A 12 38.46 26.57 22.72
C THR A 12 37.26 26.44 21.76
N ALA A 13 37.48 26.58 20.45
CA ALA A 13 36.51 26.21 19.41
C ALA A 13 36.44 24.69 19.16
N GLY A 14 37.40 23.94 19.71
CA GLY A 14 37.49 22.48 19.69
C GLY A 14 36.72 21.79 20.82
N LEU A 15 35.82 22.48 21.54
CA LEU A 15 34.76 21.77 22.24
C LEU A 15 33.88 21.12 21.19
N ALA A 16 34.22 19.85 20.90
CA ALA A 16 33.33 18.87 20.35
C ALA A 16 32.00 18.99 21.09
N THR A 17 31.08 19.75 20.49
CA THR A 17 29.66 19.58 20.73
C THR A 17 29.41 18.15 20.29
N LYS A 18 29.49 17.22 21.25
CA LYS A 18 28.90 15.88 21.14
C LYS A 18 27.64 16.08 20.33
N PRO A 19 27.43 15.37 19.21
CA PRO A 19 26.20 15.52 18.44
C PRO A 19 25.09 15.37 19.45
N VAL A 20 24.40 16.47 19.75
CA VAL A 20 23.34 16.50 20.74
C VAL A 20 22.40 15.43 20.23
N ALA A 21 22.37 14.29 20.93
CA ALA A 21 21.59 13.16 20.53
C ALA A 21 20.16 13.68 20.51
N ARG A 22 19.68 14.04 19.30
CA ARG A 22 18.32 14.53 19.12
C ARG A 22 17.45 13.46 19.75
N PRO A 23 16.54 13.82 20.67
CA PRO A 23 15.75 12.84 21.37
C PRO A 23 15.09 11.97 20.32
N ALA A 24 15.40 10.68 20.36
CA ALA A 24 14.84 9.71 19.43
C ALA A 24 13.33 9.94 19.38
N LEU A 25 12.79 10.04 18.17
CA LEU A 25 11.38 10.27 17.91
C LEU A 25 10.55 9.43 18.89
N PRO A 26 9.62 10.01 19.67
CA PRO A 26 8.85 9.26 20.66
C PRO A 26 7.84 8.37 19.94
N GLU A 27 8.32 7.26 19.37
CA GLU A 27 7.57 6.38 18.49
C GLU A 27 6.30 5.87 19.17
N LYS A 28 6.36 5.61 20.48
CA LYS A 28 5.18 5.20 21.26
C LYS A 28 4.09 6.27 21.27
N ARG A 29 4.44 7.53 21.56
CA ARG A 29 3.47 8.64 21.58
C ARG A 29 2.85 8.89 20.21
N LEU A 30 3.65 8.76 19.15
CA LEU A 30 3.15 8.88 17.78
C LEU A 30 2.18 7.74 17.44
N ARG A 31 2.50 6.50 17.82
CA ARG A 31 1.61 5.34 17.64
C ARG A 31 0.30 5.52 18.42
N ASP A 32 0.38 5.98 19.67
CA ASP A 32 -0.80 6.24 20.49
C ASP A 32 -1.67 7.32 19.85
N LEU A 33 -1.08 8.46 19.44
CA LEU A 33 -1.78 9.55 18.76
C LEU A 33 -2.51 9.09 17.49
N VAL A 34 -1.87 8.23 16.69
CA VAL A 34 -2.49 7.70 15.46
C VAL A 34 -3.59 6.71 15.79
N THR A 35 -3.43 5.92 16.85
CA THR A 35 -4.48 5.02 17.33
C THR A 35 -5.68 5.82 17.80
N GLU A 36 -5.48 6.90 18.57
CA GLU A 36 -6.54 7.82 18.97
C GLU A 36 -7.20 8.48 17.75
N LEU A 37 -6.43 8.93 16.77
CA LEU A 37 -6.98 9.52 15.55
C LEU A 37 -7.82 8.51 14.75
N LEU A 38 -7.36 7.26 14.64
CA LEU A 38 -8.11 6.19 13.97
C LEU A 38 -9.37 5.79 14.74
N LEU A 39 -9.36 5.88 16.07
CA LEU A 39 -10.48 5.55 16.95
C LEU A 39 -11.36 6.76 17.32
N ALA A 40 -11.06 7.95 16.82
CA ALA A 40 -11.80 9.16 17.13
C ALA A 40 -13.27 9.06 16.66
N GLU A 41 -14.19 9.57 17.47
CA GLU A 41 -15.62 9.60 17.14
C GLU A 41 -15.90 10.46 15.89
N HIS A 42 -15.15 11.55 15.73
CA HIS A 42 -15.22 12.43 14.57
C HIS A 42 -13.92 12.41 13.77
N TRP A 43 -14.03 12.21 12.46
CA TRP A 43 -12.90 12.26 11.55
C TRP A 43 -12.61 13.72 11.18
N SER A 44 -11.55 14.30 11.73
CA SER A 44 -11.16 15.68 11.43
C SER A 44 -10.35 15.75 10.14
N GLU A 45 -10.92 16.34 9.09
CA GLU A 45 -10.24 16.55 7.81
C GLU A 45 -8.96 17.38 8.00
N HIS A 46 -9.02 18.42 8.83
CA HIS A 46 -7.88 19.29 9.10
C HIS A 46 -6.69 18.56 9.75
N ALA A 47 -6.93 17.64 10.69
CA ALA A 47 -5.84 16.86 11.29
C ALA A 47 -5.21 15.91 10.27
N CYS A 48 -6.02 15.37 9.35
CA CYS A 48 -5.55 14.51 8.28
C CYS A 48 -4.73 15.29 7.25
N GLU A 49 -5.17 16.50 6.87
CA GLU A 49 -4.43 17.39 5.96
C GLU A 49 -3.10 17.84 6.56
N CYS A 50 -3.06 18.19 7.85
CA CYS A 50 -1.80 18.50 8.53
C CYS A 50 -0.89 17.27 8.57
N LEU A 51 -1.42 16.08 8.92
CA LEU A 51 -0.64 14.85 8.99
C LEU A 51 -0.12 14.43 7.60
N SER A 52 -0.94 14.54 6.56
CA SER A 52 -0.59 14.14 5.19
C SER A 52 0.32 15.16 4.51
N GLY A 53 -0.03 16.44 4.57
CA GLY A 53 0.70 17.53 3.93
C GLY A 53 2.02 17.84 4.61
N GLU A 54 2.01 18.12 5.91
CA GLU A 54 3.20 18.63 6.60
C GLU A 54 4.10 17.51 7.12
N PHE A 55 3.52 16.44 7.69
CA PHE A 55 4.30 15.39 8.35
C PHE A 55 4.69 14.26 7.42
N LEU A 56 3.74 13.68 6.68
CA LEU A 56 4.00 12.55 5.80
C LEU A 56 4.87 12.93 4.60
N GLN A 57 4.70 14.12 4.00
CA GLN A 57 5.54 14.54 2.89
C GLN A 57 6.96 14.95 3.33
N ARG A 58 7.10 15.66 4.46
CA ARG A 58 8.38 16.23 4.89
C ARG A 58 9.31 15.25 5.60
N TYR A 59 8.77 14.35 6.44
CA TYR A 59 9.59 13.53 7.34
C TYR A 59 9.53 12.03 7.01
N PRO A 60 10.62 11.43 6.48
CA PRO A 60 10.65 10.01 6.13
C PRO A 60 10.55 9.08 7.34
N ASP A 61 11.06 9.49 8.51
CA ASP A 61 11.01 8.70 9.74
C ASP A 61 9.57 8.55 10.25
N VAL A 62 8.86 9.68 10.33
CA VAL A 62 7.47 9.74 10.74
C VAL A 62 6.64 8.90 9.77
N ARG A 63 6.86 9.06 8.47
CA ARG A 63 6.21 8.24 7.43
C ARG A 63 6.43 6.74 7.66
N HIS A 64 7.66 6.31 7.93
CA HIS A 64 7.95 4.89 8.14
C HIS A 64 7.27 4.34 9.40
N VAL A 65 7.35 5.06 10.52
CA VAL A 65 6.71 4.65 11.80
C VAL A 65 5.20 4.61 11.66
N LEU A 66 4.61 5.62 11.00
CA LEU A 66 3.18 5.66 10.71
C LEU A 66 2.75 4.48 9.86
N PHE A 67 3.43 4.21 8.75
CA PHE A 67 3.06 3.12 7.84
C PHE A 67 3.14 1.75 8.53
N MET A 68 4.19 1.52 9.33
CA MET A 68 4.33 0.31 10.14
C MET A 68 3.20 0.17 11.17
N HIS A 69 2.82 1.26 11.84
CA HIS A 69 1.74 1.26 12.82
C HIS A 69 0.37 1.03 12.17
N LEU A 70 0.09 1.72 11.07
CA LEU A 70 -1.14 1.53 10.29
C LEU A 70 -1.27 0.09 9.78
N ALA A 71 -0.16 -0.52 9.33
CA ALA A 71 -0.14 -1.90 8.88
C ALA A 71 -0.44 -2.86 10.04
N ASN A 72 0.11 -2.59 11.23
CA ASN A 72 -0.19 -3.36 12.44
C ASN A 72 -1.67 -3.24 12.85
N CYS A 73 -2.24 -2.03 12.85
CA CYS A 73 -3.67 -1.81 13.12
C CYS A 73 -4.55 -2.57 12.12
N CYS A 74 -4.20 -2.55 10.83
CA CYS A 74 -4.93 -3.30 9.80
C CYS A 74 -4.81 -4.81 10.03
N ARG A 75 -3.62 -5.31 10.39
CA ARG A 75 -3.39 -6.73 10.69
C ARG A 75 -4.19 -7.19 11.90
N GLN A 76 -4.19 -6.41 12.99
CA GLN A 76 -4.97 -6.67 14.19
C GLN A 76 -6.47 -6.74 13.88
N LEU A 77 -6.98 -5.81 13.07
CA LEU A 77 -8.37 -5.82 12.63
C LEU A 77 -8.69 -7.05 11.75
N GLY A 78 -7.78 -7.40 10.83
CA GLY A 78 -7.92 -8.58 9.98
C GLY A 78 -7.99 -9.88 10.78
N GLN A 79 -7.12 -10.05 11.77
CA GLN A 79 -7.13 -11.19 12.69
C GLN A 79 -8.45 -11.29 13.47
N ALA A 80 -8.97 -10.17 13.97
CA ALA A 80 -10.24 -10.15 14.69
C ALA A 80 -11.45 -10.45 13.81
N VAL A 81 -11.46 -9.97 12.56
CA VAL A 81 -12.51 -10.28 11.58
C VAL A 81 -12.45 -11.75 11.15
N ALA A 82 -11.25 -12.31 10.97
CA ALA A 82 -11.06 -13.72 10.66
C ALA A 82 -11.51 -14.62 11.83
N ALA A 83 -11.16 -14.27 13.07
CA ALA A 83 -11.60 -14.98 14.27
C ALA A 83 -13.13 -15.04 14.39
N ARG A 84 -13.84 -13.98 13.98
CA ARG A 84 -15.31 -13.97 13.92
C ARG A 84 -15.88 -14.90 12.85
N LYS A 85 -15.21 -15.06 11.70
CA LYS A 85 -15.67 -15.95 10.63
C LYS A 85 -15.37 -17.42 10.90
N GLY A 86 -14.35 -17.72 11.70
CA GLY A 86 -14.00 -19.09 12.12
C GLY A 86 -14.80 -19.63 13.33
N GLY A 87 -15.53 -18.76 14.03
CA GLY A 87 -16.43 -19.17 15.12
C GLY A 87 -17.76 -19.70 14.56
N GLY A 88 -17.89 -21.02 14.46
CA GLY A 88 -19.18 -21.68 14.22
C GLY A 88 -20.24 -21.24 15.23
N PHE A 89 -21.49 -21.23 14.79
CA PHE A 89 -22.70 -20.87 15.52
C PHE A 89 -22.76 -21.53 16.91
N GLU A 90 -22.49 -20.76 17.97
CA GLU A 90 -22.86 -21.09 19.35
C GLU A 90 -23.51 -19.85 19.96
N PRO A 91 -24.76 -19.93 20.50
CA PRO A 91 -25.45 -18.78 21.06
C PRO A 91 -24.72 -18.29 22.33
N PRO A 92 -24.63 -16.98 22.59
CA PRO A 92 -23.89 -16.48 23.73
C PRO A 92 -24.72 -16.66 25.01
N GLU A 93 -24.47 -17.73 25.76
CA GLU A 93 -24.71 -17.72 27.20
C GLU A 93 -23.80 -16.66 27.84
N ALA A 94 -24.41 -15.80 28.65
CA ALA A 94 -23.79 -14.72 29.39
C ALA A 94 -22.58 -15.21 30.22
N LYS A 95 -21.36 -14.97 29.72
CA LYS A 95 -20.12 -15.11 30.49
C LYS A 95 -19.37 -13.77 30.50
N ARG A 96 -19.03 -13.35 31.72
CA ARG A 96 -18.29 -12.16 32.20
C ARG A 96 -17.22 -11.60 31.24
N PRO A 97 -16.87 -10.30 31.33
CA PRO A 97 -15.87 -9.68 30.47
C PRO A 97 -14.53 -10.42 30.59
N ARG A 98 -14.17 -11.18 29.53
CA ARG A 98 -12.84 -11.78 29.40
C ARG A 98 -11.83 -10.66 29.19
N ARG A 99 -10.72 -10.68 29.93
CA ARG A 99 -9.55 -9.84 29.62
C ARG A 99 -9.14 -10.10 28.16
N PRO A 100 -8.78 -9.08 27.37
CA PRO A 100 -8.32 -9.29 26.00
C PRO A 100 -7.07 -10.18 26.03
N ALA A 101 -7.11 -11.30 25.33
CA ALA A 101 -6.02 -12.27 25.28
C ALA A 101 -4.90 -11.84 24.32
N SER A 102 -5.15 -10.86 23.44
CA SER A 102 -4.19 -10.28 22.51
C SER A 102 -4.37 -8.77 22.35
N GLU A 103 -3.31 -8.06 21.94
CA GLU A 103 -3.37 -6.63 21.58
C GLU A 103 -4.42 -6.36 20.49
N ALA A 104 -4.66 -7.34 19.60
CA ALA A 104 -5.70 -7.25 18.58
C ALA A 104 -7.11 -7.25 19.17
N GLU A 105 -7.37 -8.09 20.17
CA GLU A 105 -8.66 -8.09 20.89
C GLU A 105 -8.87 -6.80 21.69
N ALA A 106 -7.80 -6.26 22.28
CA ALA A 106 -7.85 -4.97 22.96
C ALA A 106 -8.17 -3.83 21.98
N PHE A 107 -7.52 -3.80 20.81
CA PHE A 107 -7.81 -2.82 19.76
C PHE A 107 -9.27 -2.91 19.28
N VAL A 108 -9.78 -4.12 19.07
CA VAL A 108 -11.18 -4.31 18.64
C VAL A 108 -12.17 -4.03 19.77
N ALA A 109 -11.83 -4.25 21.03
CA ALA A 109 -12.63 -3.82 22.17
C ALA A 109 -12.76 -2.29 22.20
N ARG A 110 -11.63 -1.58 22.04
CA ARG A 110 -11.61 -0.10 21.95
C ARG A 110 -12.42 0.42 20.75
N LEU A 111 -12.35 -0.28 19.61
CA LEU A 111 -13.17 0.06 18.44
C LEU A 111 -14.67 -0.04 18.74
N ARG A 112 -15.10 -1.09 19.46
CA ARG A 112 -16.50 -1.29 19.84
C ARG A 112 -16.96 -0.26 20.86
N GLU A 113 -16.10 0.10 21.81
CA GLU A 113 -16.38 1.16 22.79
C GLU A 113 -16.60 2.51 22.09
N GLY A 114 -15.82 2.81 21.04
CA GLY A 114 -16.01 3.99 20.19
C GLY A 114 -17.15 3.90 19.17
N GLY A 115 -17.92 2.80 19.13
CA GLY A 115 -19.05 2.63 18.22
C GLY A 115 -18.68 2.57 16.72
N LEU A 116 -17.40 2.42 16.39
CA LEU A 116 -16.91 2.48 15.00
C LEU A 116 -17.05 1.13 14.29
N ALA A 117 -17.46 1.16 13.03
CA ALA A 117 -17.47 -0.01 12.19
C ALA A 117 -16.03 -0.37 11.74
N PRO A 118 -15.66 -1.66 11.62
CA PRO A 118 -14.37 -2.09 11.06
C PRO A 118 -14.08 -1.50 9.66
N GLN A 119 -15.15 -1.29 8.90
CA GLN A 119 -15.14 -0.67 7.58
C GLN A 119 -14.68 0.80 7.60
N GLU A 120 -14.91 1.51 8.70
CA GLU A 120 -14.54 2.92 8.82
C GLU A 120 -13.03 3.10 8.97
N ILE A 121 -12.35 2.17 9.64
CA ILE A 121 -10.88 2.16 9.67
C ILE A 121 -10.32 2.07 8.25
N PHE A 122 -10.91 1.22 7.39
CA PHE A 122 -10.46 1.11 6.02
C PHE A 122 -10.55 2.48 5.32
N THR A 123 -11.68 3.19 5.44
CA THR A 123 -11.87 4.53 4.87
C THR A 123 -10.78 5.49 5.33
N ARG A 124 -10.52 5.50 6.64
CA ARG A 124 -9.58 6.40 7.31
C ARG A 124 -8.12 6.14 6.89
N VAL A 125 -7.71 4.88 6.91
CA VAL A 125 -6.37 4.46 6.48
C VAL A 125 -6.18 4.72 4.98
N PHE A 126 -7.21 4.45 4.17
CA PHE A 126 -7.18 4.72 2.74
C PHE A 126 -7.04 6.23 2.44
N ALA A 127 -7.72 7.10 3.18
CA ALA A 127 -7.58 8.55 3.03
C ALA A 127 -6.13 9.01 3.29
N LEU A 128 -5.50 8.52 4.36
CA LEU A 128 -4.09 8.83 4.67
C LEU A 128 -3.11 8.27 3.62
N LEU A 129 -3.41 7.10 3.05
CA LEU A 129 -2.60 6.47 2.01
C LEU A 129 -2.73 7.13 0.65
N ARG A 130 -3.91 7.65 0.30
CA ARG A 130 -4.16 8.32 -0.98
C ARG A 130 -3.23 9.52 -1.17
N ASP A 131 -3.01 10.27 -0.09
CA ASP A 131 -2.24 11.51 -0.11
C ASP A 131 -0.74 11.26 0.20
N ALA A 132 -0.34 10.00 0.40
CA ALA A 132 1.04 9.64 0.66
C ALA A 132 1.89 9.64 -0.62
N PRO A 133 3.15 10.13 -0.56
CA PRO A 133 4.05 10.17 -1.71
C PRO A 133 4.42 8.76 -2.18
N THR A 134 4.30 8.50 -3.48
CA THR A 134 4.69 7.21 -4.07
C THR A 134 6.19 6.96 -3.88
N PRO A 135 6.63 5.74 -3.54
CA PRO A 135 8.04 5.42 -3.46
C PRO A 135 8.72 5.67 -4.81
N GLU A 136 9.94 6.22 -4.80
CA GLU A 136 10.75 6.40 -6.00
C GLU A 136 10.89 5.04 -6.72
N GLN A 137 10.54 4.99 -8.02
CA GLN A 137 10.73 3.79 -8.83
C GLN A 137 12.22 3.62 -9.07
N LYS A 138 12.75 2.40 -8.87
CA LYS A 138 14.02 2.02 -9.46
C LYS A 138 13.74 1.94 -10.96
N THR A 139 14.00 3.03 -11.70
CA THR A 139 13.95 3.05 -13.17
C THR A 139 14.65 1.78 -13.64
N ALA A 140 13.91 0.92 -14.33
CA ALA A 140 14.50 -0.20 -15.03
C ALA A 140 15.56 0.39 -15.97
N GLU A 141 16.81 0.03 -15.74
CA GLU A 141 17.90 0.28 -16.67
C GLU A 141 17.43 -0.14 -18.06
N GLN A 142 17.45 0.83 -18.98
CA GLN A 142 17.49 0.51 -20.40
C GLN A 142 18.68 -0.43 -20.64
N PRO A 143 18.54 -1.42 -21.53
CA PRO A 143 19.59 -2.40 -21.77
C PRO A 143 20.84 -1.66 -22.23
N GLN A 144 21.88 -1.67 -21.40
CA GLN A 144 23.19 -1.16 -21.76
C GLN A 144 23.80 -2.13 -22.76
N ASP A 145 24.16 -1.57 -23.91
CA ASP A 145 25.02 -2.20 -24.90
C ASP A 145 26.25 -2.81 -24.21
N ILE A 146 26.40 -4.09 -24.45
CA ILE A 146 27.52 -4.94 -24.06
C ILE A 146 28.71 -4.54 -24.93
N ASP A 147 29.60 -3.69 -24.42
CA ASP A 147 31.03 -3.82 -24.69
C ASP A 147 31.87 -2.93 -23.74
N HIS A 148 32.52 -3.58 -22.77
CA HIS A 148 33.94 -3.44 -22.44
C HIS A 148 34.23 -4.02 -21.05
N LEU A 149 34.58 -5.30 -21.04
CA LEU A 149 35.48 -5.86 -20.04
C LEU A 149 36.89 -5.28 -20.27
N VAL A 150 37.52 -4.72 -19.24
CA VAL A 150 38.90 -4.97 -18.78
C VAL A 150 39.26 -3.98 -17.66
N ALA A 151 39.94 -4.50 -16.62
CA ALA A 151 40.49 -3.87 -15.42
C ALA A 151 39.43 -3.54 -14.34
N GLY A 152 39.40 -4.15 -13.15
CA GLY A 152 40.50 -4.58 -12.30
C GLY A 152 40.80 -3.47 -11.29
N GLY A 153 40.30 -3.60 -10.06
CA GLY A 153 40.74 -2.79 -8.92
C GLY A 153 39.65 -1.98 -8.22
N GLU A 154 39.51 -2.29 -6.92
CA GLU A 154 39.16 -1.39 -5.83
C GLU A 154 37.66 -1.07 -5.56
N ALA A 155 37.27 -1.37 -4.32
CA ALA A 155 36.05 -0.92 -3.69
C ALA A 155 36.10 0.60 -3.54
N GLY A 156 35.55 1.31 -4.52
CA GLY A 156 35.31 2.76 -4.49
C GLY A 156 34.04 3.07 -3.70
N ASP A 157 34.27 3.61 -2.50
CA ASP A 157 33.30 4.23 -1.61
C ASP A 157 32.98 5.64 -2.15
N ASP A 158 32.24 5.73 -3.25
CA ASP A 158 31.91 7.00 -3.90
C ASP A 158 30.38 7.22 -3.97
N ASP A 159 29.81 7.76 -2.89
CA ASP A 159 28.60 8.61 -2.95
C ASP A 159 28.83 9.85 -2.08
N GLU A 160 29.77 10.69 -2.54
CA GLU A 160 29.92 12.07 -2.07
C GLU A 160 28.66 12.88 -2.45
N GLY A 161 27.94 13.35 -1.43
CA GLY A 161 27.08 14.55 -1.58
C GLY A 161 25.61 14.43 -1.19
N ALA A 162 25.12 13.30 -0.67
CA ALA A 162 23.81 13.28 -0.04
C ALA A 162 23.92 13.88 1.38
N GLU A 163 23.84 15.21 1.48
CA GLU A 163 23.67 15.96 2.73
C GLU A 163 22.77 15.16 3.67
N ALA A 164 23.39 14.52 4.67
CA ALA A 164 22.74 13.59 5.57
C ALA A 164 21.80 14.41 6.45
N THR A 165 20.61 14.71 5.91
CA THR A 165 19.51 15.30 6.65
C THR A 165 19.11 14.23 7.65
N LEU A 166 19.76 14.26 8.81
CA LEU A 166 19.48 13.42 9.95
C LEU A 166 18.03 13.68 10.32
N ALA A 167 17.20 12.70 9.99
CA ALA A 167 15.81 12.75 10.30
C ALA A 167 15.64 12.68 11.83
N PRO A 168 14.46 13.07 12.38
CA PRO A 168 14.35 13.43 13.79
C PRO A 168 14.69 12.29 14.77
N GLY A 169 14.78 11.03 14.30
CA GLY A 169 15.19 9.86 15.09
C GLY A 169 16.68 9.52 15.08
N GLY A 170 17.56 10.33 14.48
CA GLY A 170 19.01 10.09 14.46
C GLY A 170 19.44 8.91 13.57
N ARG A 171 18.53 8.36 12.76
CA ARG A 171 18.83 7.34 11.75
C ARG A 171 18.98 8.01 10.37
N PRO A 172 19.86 7.50 9.49
CA PRO A 172 20.06 8.10 8.17
C PRO A 172 18.78 7.96 7.35
N ALA A 173 18.32 9.08 6.76
CA ALA A 173 17.11 9.13 5.93
C ALA A 173 17.13 8.10 4.79
N GLY A 174 18.31 7.75 4.27
CA GLY A 174 18.50 6.71 3.25
C GLY A 174 18.03 5.31 3.66
N LEU A 175 18.15 4.95 4.94
CA LEU A 175 17.63 3.67 5.46
C LEU A 175 16.11 3.60 5.32
N PHE A 176 15.42 4.69 5.66
CA PHE A 176 13.97 4.76 5.61
C PHE A 176 13.46 4.80 4.17
N LYS A 177 14.16 5.46 3.24
CA LYS A 177 13.83 5.41 1.81
C LYS A 177 13.89 3.98 1.25
N ARG A 178 14.94 3.21 1.57
CA ARG A 178 15.08 1.80 1.14
C ARG A 178 13.97 0.90 1.73
N LYS A 179 13.63 1.10 3.01
CA LYS A 179 12.57 0.35 3.68
C LYS A 179 11.15 0.84 3.35
N TYR A 180 11.02 2.02 2.75
CA TYR A 180 9.72 2.63 2.48
C TYR A 180 8.90 1.80 1.50
N ARG A 181 9.51 1.27 0.43
CA ARG A 181 8.82 0.39 -0.52
C ARG A 181 8.23 -0.85 0.16
N ALA A 182 8.99 -1.49 1.04
CA ALA A 182 8.53 -2.67 1.79
C ALA A 182 7.40 -2.31 2.76
N ALA A 183 7.53 -1.19 3.47
CA ALA A 183 6.49 -0.68 4.38
C ALA A 183 5.19 -0.32 3.64
N PHE A 184 5.32 0.33 2.49
CA PHE A 184 4.21 0.68 1.60
C PHE A 184 3.51 -0.58 1.10
N GLN A 185 4.26 -1.56 0.60
CA GLN A 185 3.70 -2.82 0.14
C GLN A 185 2.98 -3.58 1.27
N ASP A 186 3.59 -3.74 2.44
CA ASP A 186 2.96 -4.44 3.58
C ASP A 186 1.66 -3.74 3.98
N LEU A 187 1.68 -2.41 4.15
CA LEU A 187 0.48 -1.64 4.50
C LEU A 187 -0.66 -1.84 3.48
N TRP A 188 -0.37 -1.76 2.17
CA TRP A 188 -1.40 -2.01 1.15
C TRP A 188 -1.93 -3.43 1.21
N LEU A 189 -1.07 -4.44 1.36
CA LEU A 189 -1.51 -5.83 1.45
C LEU A 189 -2.39 -6.07 2.70
N GLN A 190 -2.00 -5.52 3.86
CA GLN A 190 -2.82 -5.59 5.06
C GLN A 190 -4.15 -4.85 4.88
N LEU A 191 -4.15 -3.67 4.26
CA LEU A 191 -5.38 -2.91 4.01
C LEU A 191 -6.33 -3.67 3.06
N LEU A 192 -5.83 -4.22 1.94
CA LEU A 192 -6.62 -4.97 0.95
C LEU A 192 -7.09 -6.34 1.48
N SER A 193 -6.52 -6.82 2.59
CA SER A 193 -7.00 -8.00 3.29
C SER A 193 -8.31 -7.73 4.05
N LEU A 194 -8.55 -6.48 4.44
CA LEU A 194 -9.73 -6.05 5.18
C LEU A 194 -10.99 -6.00 4.27
N PRO A 195 -12.20 -6.08 4.86
CA PRO A 195 -13.43 -5.92 4.12
C PRO A 195 -13.56 -4.48 3.58
N VAL A 196 -13.45 -4.33 2.27
CA VAL A 196 -13.58 -3.03 1.59
C VAL A 196 -15.05 -2.58 1.56
N PRO A 197 -15.37 -1.37 2.02
CA PRO A 197 -16.70 -0.78 1.93
C PRO A 197 -17.14 -0.54 0.49
N MET A 198 -18.43 -0.70 0.20
CA MET A 198 -18.94 -0.65 -1.17
C MET A 198 -18.62 0.65 -1.91
N LYS A 199 -18.61 1.77 -1.19
CA LYS A 199 -18.31 3.11 -1.73
C LYS A 199 -16.85 3.29 -2.16
N GLN A 200 -15.93 2.49 -1.63
CA GLN A 200 -14.49 2.68 -1.81
C GLN A 200 -13.88 1.73 -2.84
N TRP A 201 -14.56 0.63 -3.21
CA TRP A 201 -14.07 -0.29 -4.25
C TRP A 201 -13.65 0.42 -5.52
N ALA A 202 -14.50 1.30 -6.06
CA ALA A 202 -14.21 1.98 -7.31
C ALA A 202 -12.97 2.90 -7.18
N GLN A 203 -12.78 3.56 -6.04
CA GLN A 203 -11.62 4.42 -5.81
C GLN A 203 -10.34 3.59 -5.68
N VAL A 204 -10.38 2.54 -4.86
CA VAL A 204 -9.25 1.62 -4.64
C VAL A 204 -8.84 0.96 -5.95
N LEU A 205 -9.77 0.41 -6.72
CA LEU A 205 -9.47 -0.26 -7.99
C LEU A 205 -8.92 0.67 -9.08
N GLN A 206 -9.25 1.97 -9.03
CA GLN A 206 -8.65 2.95 -9.92
C GLN A 206 -7.24 3.33 -9.48
N PHE A 207 -6.99 3.37 -8.17
CA PHE A 207 -5.70 3.75 -7.61
C PHE A 207 -4.64 2.62 -7.73
N LEU A 208 -5.06 1.36 -7.58
CA LEU A 208 -4.14 0.22 -7.54
C LEU A 208 -3.23 0.10 -8.78
N PRO A 209 -3.74 0.13 -10.03
CA PRO A 209 -2.91 -0.02 -11.22
C PRO A 209 -1.88 1.09 -11.40
N GLU A 210 -2.24 2.34 -11.09
CA GLU A 210 -1.40 3.50 -11.35
C GLU A 210 -0.35 3.72 -10.26
N LYS A 211 -0.70 3.44 -8.99
CA LYS A 211 0.06 3.90 -7.83
C LYS A 211 0.56 2.78 -6.91
N VAL A 212 0.09 1.54 -7.07
CA VAL A 212 0.44 0.44 -6.17
C VAL A 212 1.14 -0.69 -6.91
N ILE A 213 0.55 -1.19 -8.00
CA ILE A 213 1.10 -2.29 -8.80
C ILE A 213 2.59 -2.10 -9.17
N PRO A 214 3.05 -0.91 -9.62
CA PRO A 214 4.46 -0.70 -9.97
C PRO A 214 5.44 -0.88 -8.80
N HIS A 215 4.96 -0.74 -7.56
CA HIS A 215 5.80 -0.78 -6.37
C HIS A 215 5.73 -2.11 -5.62
N VAL A 216 4.77 -2.97 -5.95
CA VAL A 216 4.62 -4.29 -5.35
C VAL A 216 5.63 -5.26 -5.98
N GLY A 217 6.37 -6.00 -5.15
CA GLY A 217 7.34 -6.98 -5.67
C GLY A 217 6.72 -8.18 -6.38
N ARG A 218 5.52 -8.62 -5.96
CA ARG A 218 4.77 -9.74 -6.56
C ARG A 218 3.32 -9.32 -6.87
N PRO A 219 3.07 -8.68 -8.02
CA PRO A 219 1.76 -8.11 -8.34
C PRO A 219 0.65 -9.16 -8.54
N LEU A 220 1.01 -10.41 -8.86
CA LEU A 220 0.05 -11.52 -9.01
C LEU A 220 -0.74 -11.81 -7.72
N MET A 221 -0.21 -11.47 -6.54
CA MET A 221 -0.95 -11.61 -5.27
C MET A 221 -2.22 -10.75 -5.21
N LEU A 222 -2.34 -9.74 -6.07
CA LEU A 222 -3.53 -8.89 -6.15
C LEU A 222 -4.64 -9.52 -7.01
N ALA A 223 -4.37 -10.61 -7.75
CA ALA A 223 -5.36 -11.28 -8.59
C ALA A 223 -6.59 -11.72 -7.78
N ASP A 224 -6.37 -12.34 -6.62
CA ASP A 224 -7.44 -12.75 -5.70
C ASP A 224 -8.27 -11.57 -5.20
N PHE A 225 -7.63 -10.41 -4.99
CA PHE A 225 -8.35 -9.19 -4.63
C PHE A 225 -9.24 -8.70 -5.77
N TYR A 226 -8.73 -8.68 -7.00
CA TYR A 226 -9.52 -8.29 -8.16
C TYR A 226 -10.65 -9.28 -8.46
N LEU A 227 -10.44 -10.58 -8.27
CA LEU A 227 -11.49 -11.59 -8.39
C LEU A 227 -12.57 -11.41 -7.32
N ARG A 228 -12.20 -11.11 -6.07
CA ARG A 228 -13.19 -10.75 -5.03
C ARG A 228 -13.97 -9.50 -5.39
N ALA A 229 -13.31 -8.49 -5.95
CA ALA A 229 -13.96 -7.27 -6.42
C ALA A 229 -14.95 -7.55 -7.57
N PHE A 230 -14.60 -8.45 -8.49
CA PHE A 230 -15.47 -8.86 -9.58
C PHE A 230 -16.79 -9.45 -9.08
N HIS A 231 -16.73 -10.31 -8.06
CA HIS A 231 -17.89 -10.95 -7.45
C HIS A 231 -18.63 -10.08 -6.41
N SER A 232 -18.29 -8.78 -6.30
CA SER A 232 -18.93 -7.86 -5.34
C SER A 232 -20.37 -7.48 -5.70
N GLY A 233 -20.83 -7.82 -6.91
CA GLY A 233 -22.20 -7.59 -7.38
C GLY A 233 -22.46 -6.22 -8.01
N SER A 234 -21.46 -5.34 -8.11
CA SER A 234 -21.57 -4.05 -8.79
C SER A 234 -20.92 -4.08 -10.16
N ALA A 235 -21.69 -3.84 -11.22
CA ALA A 235 -21.18 -3.87 -12.59
C ALA A 235 -20.05 -2.85 -12.83
N GLU A 236 -20.08 -1.67 -12.20
CA GLU A 236 -18.97 -0.72 -12.28
C GLU A 236 -17.68 -1.28 -11.67
N VAL A 237 -17.79 -1.92 -10.50
CA VAL A 237 -16.65 -2.53 -9.79
C VAL A 237 -16.11 -3.72 -10.59
N SER A 238 -16.98 -4.55 -11.17
CA SER A 238 -16.59 -5.69 -12.00
C SER A 238 -15.84 -5.27 -13.27
N VAL A 239 -16.25 -4.17 -13.92
CA VAL A 239 -15.50 -3.63 -15.07
C VAL A 239 -14.13 -3.11 -14.64
N LEU A 240 -14.05 -2.39 -13.51
CA LEU A 240 -12.78 -1.89 -12.98
C LEU A 240 -11.85 -3.03 -12.58
N SER A 241 -12.38 -4.10 -12.00
CA SER A 241 -11.56 -5.23 -11.57
C SER A 241 -11.02 -6.03 -12.75
N LEU A 242 -11.83 -6.27 -13.79
CA LEU A 242 -11.35 -6.91 -15.01
C LEU A 242 -10.28 -6.07 -15.71
N SER A 243 -10.36 -4.75 -15.68
CA SER A 243 -9.29 -3.89 -16.20
C SER A 243 -7.96 -4.10 -15.48
N GLY A 244 -7.99 -4.29 -14.15
CA GLY A 244 -6.79 -4.61 -13.38
C GLY A 244 -6.29 -6.03 -13.63
N LEU A 245 -7.19 -7.01 -13.77
CA LEU A 245 -6.83 -8.39 -14.12
C LEU A 245 -6.19 -8.48 -15.50
N LEU A 246 -6.71 -7.76 -16.50
CA LEU A 246 -6.11 -7.72 -17.83
C LEU A 246 -4.68 -7.16 -17.78
N LEU A 247 -4.43 -6.13 -16.97
CA LEU A 247 -3.09 -5.60 -16.75
C LEU A 247 -2.16 -6.65 -16.13
N LEU A 248 -2.63 -7.37 -15.11
CA LEU A 248 -1.86 -8.46 -14.48
C LEU A 248 -1.53 -9.58 -15.47
N LEU A 249 -2.51 -9.99 -16.28
CA LEU A 249 -2.34 -11.05 -17.28
C LEU A 249 -1.39 -10.66 -18.42
N THR A 250 -1.48 -9.42 -18.90
CA THR A 250 -0.69 -8.94 -20.05
C THR A 250 0.73 -8.52 -19.68
N THR A 251 0.91 -7.87 -18.51
CA THR A 251 2.19 -7.24 -18.13
C THR A 251 3.01 -8.12 -17.20
N TYR A 252 2.36 -8.86 -16.31
CA TYR A 252 3.05 -9.59 -15.24
C TYR A 252 2.98 -11.11 -15.37
N GLY A 253 2.43 -11.60 -16.48
CA GLY A 253 2.48 -12.99 -16.98
C GLY A 253 2.46 -14.07 -15.91
N LEU A 254 1.38 -14.85 -15.84
CA LEU A 254 1.43 -16.14 -15.13
C LEU A 254 2.56 -16.95 -15.78
N GLY A 255 3.63 -17.21 -15.02
CA GLY A 255 4.93 -17.67 -15.51
C GLY A 255 4.92 -19.02 -16.23
N ASP A 256 3.78 -19.71 -16.25
CA ASP A 256 3.60 -21.00 -16.87
C ASP A 256 2.44 -20.99 -17.89
N PRO A 257 2.66 -21.45 -19.14
CA PRO A 257 1.69 -21.36 -20.23
C PRO A 257 0.38 -22.12 -19.98
N GLU A 258 0.39 -23.17 -19.18
CA GLU A 258 -0.83 -23.92 -18.81
C GLU A 258 -1.71 -23.12 -17.85
N THR A 259 -1.11 -22.49 -16.84
CA THR A 259 -1.83 -21.63 -15.89
C THR A 259 -2.38 -20.39 -16.57
N LEU A 260 -1.62 -19.82 -17.52
CA LEU A 260 -2.04 -18.69 -18.34
C LEU A 260 -3.28 -19.05 -19.17
N SER A 261 -3.31 -20.21 -19.81
CA SER A 261 -4.45 -20.66 -20.62
C SER A 261 -5.74 -20.80 -19.79
N SER A 262 -5.64 -21.39 -18.58
CA SER A 262 -6.80 -21.53 -17.68
C SER A 262 -7.27 -20.16 -17.17
N SER A 263 -6.36 -19.29 -16.72
CA SER A 263 -6.74 -17.97 -16.22
C SER A 263 -7.25 -17.04 -17.32
N CYS A 264 -6.73 -17.14 -18.55
CA CYS A 264 -7.28 -16.44 -19.70
C CYS A 264 -8.69 -16.94 -20.01
N ASN A 265 -8.92 -18.25 -19.97
CA ASN A 265 -10.25 -18.83 -20.14
C ASN A 265 -11.26 -18.25 -19.14
N GLU A 266 -10.90 -18.28 -17.85
CA GLU A 266 -11.73 -17.72 -16.78
C GLU A 266 -11.97 -16.22 -16.96
N PHE A 267 -10.95 -15.47 -17.35
CA PHE A 267 -11.07 -14.04 -17.66
C PHE A 267 -12.08 -13.78 -18.78
N TYR A 268 -12.01 -14.51 -19.89
CA TYR A 268 -12.95 -14.32 -21.00
C TYR A 268 -14.36 -14.78 -20.65
N ALA A 269 -14.52 -15.81 -19.83
CA ALA A 269 -15.83 -16.20 -19.29
C ALA A 269 -16.43 -15.09 -18.41
N GLN A 270 -15.63 -14.51 -17.51
CA GLN A 270 -16.05 -13.39 -16.66
C GLN A 270 -16.37 -12.15 -17.49
N MET A 271 -15.55 -11.84 -18.50
CA MET A 271 -15.79 -10.73 -19.40
C MET A 271 -17.10 -10.91 -20.17
N TYR A 272 -17.38 -12.10 -20.70
CA TYR A 272 -18.64 -12.42 -21.36
C TYR A 272 -19.85 -12.22 -20.44
N SER A 273 -19.74 -12.60 -19.16
CA SER A 273 -20.81 -12.36 -18.18
C SER A 273 -21.13 -10.88 -17.94
N LEU A 274 -20.19 -9.96 -18.25
CA LEU A 274 -20.43 -8.53 -18.18
C LEU A 274 -21.09 -7.96 -19.44
N PHE A 275 -21.21 -8.69 -20.55
CA PHE A 275 -21.93 -8.23 -21.74
C PHE A 275 -23.46 -8.30 -21.53
N THR A 276 -23.95 -7.49 -20.60
CA THR A 276 -25.37 -7.34 -20.30
C THR A 276 -25.84 -5.91 -20.56
N THR A 277 -27.14 -5.73 -20.75
CA THR A 277 -27.78 -4.43 -20.99
C THR A 277 -27.54 -3.41 -19.88
N GLU A 278 -27.27 -3.88 -18.65
CA GLU A 278 -26.92 -3.03 -17.52
C GLU A 278 -25.52 -2.43 -17.67
N THR A 279 -24.53 -3.24 -18.09
CA THR A 279 -23.15 -2.78 -18.28
C THR A 279 -23.04 -1.71 -19.36
N PHE A 280 -23.81 -1.83 -20.44
CA PHE A 280 -23.84 -0.81 -21.51
C PHE A 280 -24.54 0.49 -21.09
N ARG A 281 -25.41 0.45 -20.08
CA ARG A 281 -26.06 1.63 -19.49
C ARG A 281 -25.23 2.31 -18.40
N LEU A 282 -24.08 1.75 -18.02
CA LEU A 282 -23.20 2.37 -17.03
C LEU A 282 -22.71 3.74 -17.47
N ARG A 283 -22.64 4.67 -16.51
CA ARG A 283 -22.10 6.02 -16.71
C ARG A 283 -20.67 6.01 -17.28
N LYS A 284 -19.88 4.99 -16.94
CA LYS A 284 -18.49 4.79 -17.41
C LYS A 284 -18.37 3.76 -18.55
N ARG A 285 -19.38 3.60 -19.41
CA ARG A 285 -19.37 2.65 -20.55
C ARG A 285 -18.14 2.76 -21.46
N ALA A 286 -17.60 3.97 -21.65
CA ALA A 286 -16.41 4.18 -22.48
C ALA A 286 -15.16 3.47 -21.93
N ARG A 287 -15.11 3.21 -20.62
CA ARG A 287 -14.03 2.42 -20.01
C ARG A 287 -14.21 0.94 -20.28
N PHE A 288 -15.44 0.44 -20.18
CA PHE A 288 -15.77 -0.94 -20.56
C PHE A 288 -15.49 -1.21 -22.04
N GLN A 289 -15.89 -0.30 -22.94
CA GLN A 289 -15.61 -0.42 -24.37
C GLN A 289 -14.10 -0.47 -24.66
N ARG A 290 -13.31 0.41 -24.01
CA ARG A 290 -11.86 0.37 -24.12
C ARG A 290 -11.26 -0.94 -23.62
N LEU A 291 -11.77 -1.45 -22.50
CA LEU A 291 -11.37 -2.75 -21.96
C LEU A 291 -11.69 -3.89 -22.94
N ALA A 292 -12.89 -3.89 -23.51
CA ALA A 292 -13.33 -4.90 -24.48
C ALA A 292 -12.49 -4.86 -25.76
N VAL A 293 -12.20 -3.66 -26.29
CA VAL A 293 -11.31 -3.52 -27.45
C VAL A 293 -9.91 -4.03 -27.10
N ALA A 294 -9.35 -3.64 -25.95
CA ALA A 294 -8.02 -4.06 -25.52
C ALA A 294 -7.92 -5.58 -25.31
N SER A 295 -8.94 -6.22 -24.74
CA SER A 295 -8.94 -7.66 -24.54
C SER A 295 -9.12 -8.42 -25.85
N LEU A 296 -10.06 -8.02 -26.71
CA LEU A 296 -10.32 -8.68 -27.99
C LEU A 296 -9.20 -8.49 -29.02
N THR A 297 -8.43 -7.41 -28.90
CA THR A 297 -7.20 -7.19 -29.70
C THR A 297 -5.98 -7.86 -29.11
N SER A 298 -6.04 -8.33 -27.86
CA SER A 298 -4.91 -9.03 -27.24
C SER A 298 -4.71 -10.40 -27.87
N GLY A 299 -3.46 -10.82 -28.04
CA GLY A 299 -3.10 -12.15 -28.53
C GLY A 299 -3.46 -13.30 -27.58
N LEU A 300 -4.11 -13.01 -26.46
CA LEU A 300 -4.53 -13.97 -25.44
C LEU A 300 -5.94 -14.53 -25.68
N LEU A 301 -6.64 -14.08 -26.73
CA LEU A 301 -8.02 -14.46 -27.04
C LEU A 301 -8.12 -15.90 -27.58
N PRO A 302 -8.78 -16.83 -26.86
CA PRO A 302 -9.03 -18.17 -27.38
C PRO A 302 -10.09 -18.13 -28.50
N ALA A 303 -9.88 -18.90 -29.57
CA ALA A 303 -10.74 -18.90 -30.76
C ALA A 303 -12.24 -19.11 -30.46
N ARG A 304 -12.57 -19.93 -29.45
CA ARG A 304 -13.96 -20.17 -29.03
C ARG A 304 -14.68 -18.88 -28.59
N TYR A 305 -13.97 -17.96 -27.94
CA TYR A 305 -14.58 -16.75 -27.40
C TYR A 305 -14.78 -15.71 -28.49
N ALA A 306 -13.94 -15.69 -29.53
CA ALA A 306 -14.13 -14.78 -30.67
C ALA A 306 -15.51 -14.97 -31.33
N ALA A 307 -15.92 -16.22 -31.56
CA ALA A 307 -17.25 -16.53 -32.11
C ALA A 307 -18.39 -16.16 -31.14
N VAL A 308 -18.18 -16.37 -29.84
CA VAL A 308 -19.19 -16.07 -28.80
C VAL A 308 -19.41 -14.57 -28.63
N PHE A 309 -18.36 -13.73 -28.74
CA PHE A 309 -18.51 -12.27 -28.67
C PHE A 309 -19.10 -11.66 -29.95
N ALA A 310 -18.92 -12.31 -31.10
CA ALA A 310 -19.48 -11.87 -32.36
C ALA A 310 -20.99 -12.18 -32.49
N LYS A 311 -21.46 -13.20 -31.77
CA LYS A 311 -22.85 -13.65 -31.75
C LYS A 311 -23.68 -12.83 -30.77
#